data_AF-A0A852UUM7-F1
#
_entry.id   AF-A0A852UUM7-F1
#
_cell.length_a   1.000
_cell.length_b   1.000
_cell.length_c   1.000
_cell.angle_alpha   90.00
_cell.angle_beta   90.00
_cell.angle_gamma   90.00
#
_symmetry.space_group_name_H-M   'P 1'
#
loop_
_entity.id
_entity.type
_entity.pdbx_description
1 polymer ?
#
loop_
_entity_poly.entity_id
_entity_poly.type
_entity_poly.pdbx_seq_one_letter_code
_entity_poly.pdbx_strand_id
1 'polypeptide(L)' 'MILIITILFSLFYLFQINKMTYALCESKEIPEEKQPKIYTTVNVLVTILIVSFYVEILLQL' A
#
# COMPACT_ATOMS: atom_id res chain seq x y z
N MET A 1 7.85 -21.52 -0.40
CA MET A 1 7.63 -20.91 0.94
C MET A 1 7.82 -19.39 0.89
N ILE A 2 8.96 -18.89 0.41
CA ILE A 2 9.27 -17.44 0.31
C ILE A 2 8.20 -16.67 -0.47
N LEU A 3 7.84 -17.10 -1.68
CA LEU A 3 6.82 -16.40 -2.50
C LEU A 3 5.45 -16.28 -1.82
N ILE A 4 5.01 -17.34 -1.11
CA ILE A 4 3.73 -17.32 -0.38
C ILE A 4 3.78 -16.29 0.75
N ILE A 5 4.90 -16.24 1.50
CA ILE A 5 5.12 -15.26 2.56
C ILE A 5 5.14 -13.84 1.97
N THR A 6 5.83 -13.62 0.85
CA THR A 6 5.87 -12.33 0.14
C THR A 6 4.48 -11.86 -0.27
N ILE A 7 3.64 -12.75 -0.81
CA ILE A 7 2.26 -12.42 -1.22
C ILE A 7 1.41 -12.07 0.01
N LEU A 8 1.44 -12.89 1.06
CA LEU A 8 0.70 -12.63 2.30
C LEU A 8 1.12 -11.32 2.95
N PHE A 9 2.43 -11.05 3.01
CA PHE A 9 2.98 -9.80 3.52
C PHE A 9 2.50 -8.61 2.68
N SER A 10 2.51 -8.72 1.36
CA SER A 10 2.05 -7.65 0.46
C SER A 10 0.57 -7.33 0.64
N LEU A 11 -0.29 -8.35 0.78
CA LEU A 11 -1.71 -8.17 1.05
C LEU A 11 -1.96 -7.52 2.42
N PHE A 12 -1.25 -7.99 3.45
CA PHE A 12 -1.31 -7.38 4.78
C PHE A 12 -0.87 -5.92 4.75
N TYR A 13 0.22 -5.62 4.04
CA TYR A 13 0.75 -4.26 3.93
C TYR A 13 -0.22 -3.33 3.18
N LEU A 14 -0.81 -3.78 2.06
CA LEU A 14 -1.86 -3.05 1.33
C LEU A 14 -3.04 -2.70 2.25
N PHE A 15 -3.53 -3.68 3.01
CA PHE A 15 -4.62 -3.47 3.96
C PHE A 15 -4.25 -2.41 5.01
N GLN A 16 -3.06 -2.52 5.59
CA GLN A 16 -2.61 -1.59 6.63
C GLN A 16 -2.46 -0.16 6.12
N ILE A 17 -1.90 0.04 4.91
CA ILE A 17 -1.77 1.38 4.34
C ILE A 17 -3.14 1.97 3.99
N ASN A 18 -4.07 1.20 3.44
CA ASN A 18 -5.43 1.68 3.18
C ASN A 18 -6.13 2.11 4.48
N LYS A 19 -5.98 1.32 5.55
CA LYS A 19 -6.52 1.67 6.88
C LYS A 19 -5.90 2.95 7.44
N MET A 20 -4.59 3.14 7.28
CA MET A 20 -3.90 4.36 7.68
C MET A 20 -4.34 5.57 6.85
N THR A 21 -4.58 5.38 5.55
CA THR A 21 -5.06 6.45 4.65
C THR A 21 -6.47 6.88 5.01
N TYR A 22 -7.34 5.91 5.34
CA TYR A 22 -8.66 6.20 5.90
C TYR A 22 -8.55 7.01 7.20
N ALA A 23 -7.76 6.53 8.16
CA ALA A 23 -7.55 7.24 9.42
C ALA A 23 -6.96 8.65 9.23
N LEU A 24 -6.11 8.85 8.21
CA LEU A 24 -5.58 10.16 7.84
C LEU A 24 -6.69 11.09 7.33
N CYS A 25 -7.56 10.60 6.44
CA CYS A 25 -8.67 11.39 5.90
C CYS A 25 -9.65 11.79 7.00
N GLU A 26 -10.00 10.85 7.88
CA GLU A 26 -10.89 11.09 9.03
C GLU A 26 -10.26 12.08 10.03
N SER A 27 -9.03 11.83 10.48
CA SER A 27 -8.36 12.66 11.50
C SER A 27 -8.02 14.07 11.04
N LYS A 28 -7.97 14.30 9.72
CA LYS A 28 -7.73 15.62 9.12
C LYS A 28 -8.98 16.25 8.53
N GLU A 29 -10.14 15.63 8.73
CA GLU A 29 -11.44 16.09 8.20
C GLU A 29 -11.35 16.45 6.72
N ILE A 30 -10.67 15.60 5.93
CA ILE A 30 -10.41 15.90 4.52
C ILE A 30 -11.74 15.81 3.75
N PRO A 31 -12.12 16.85 2.99
CA PRO A 31 -13.34 16.83 2.20
C PRO A 31 -13.40 15.64 1.25
N GLU A 32 -14.56 14.99 1.14
CA GLU A 32 -14.76 13.78 0.33
C GLU A 32 -14.30 13.96 -1.12
N GLU A 33 -14.47 15.15 -1.70
CA GLU A 33 -14.04 15.44 -3.07
C GLU A 33 -12.51 15.43 -3.25
N LYS A 34 -11.74 15.60 -2.17
CA LYS A 34 -10.26 15.57 -2.20
C LYS A 34 -9.68 14.20 -1.85
N GLN A 35 -10.45 13.35 -1.16
CA GLN A 35 -9.98 12.03 -0.72
C GLN A 35 -9.54 11.14 -1.89
N PRO A 36 -10.25 11.04 -3.04
CA PRO A 36 -9.83 10.18 -4.16
C PRO A 36 -8.41 10.43 -4.65
N LYS A 37 -7.95 11.70 -4.63
CA LYS A 37 -6.60 12.07 -5.04
C LYS A 37 -5.55 11.54 -4.06
N ILE A 38 -5.85 11.56 -2.76
CA ILE A 38 -4.99 11.03 -1.70
C ILE A 38 -4.89 9.51 -1.83
N TYR A 39 -6.03 8.82 -1.91
CA TYR A 39 -6.06 7.37 -2.10
C TYR A 39 -5.32 6.94 -3.37
N THR A 40 -5.50 7.65 -4.49
CA THR A 40 -4.79 7.36 -5.74
C THR A 40 -3.27 7.52 -5.55
N THR A 41 -2.83 8.61 -4.91
CA THR A 41 -1.41 8.87 -4.66
C THR A 41 -0.81 7.76 -3.79
N VAL A 42 -1.47 7.43 -2.68
CA VAL A 42 -1.01 6.37 -1.78
C VAL A 42 -0.98 5.01 -2.49
N ASN A 43 -2.02 4.66 -3.24
CA ASN A 43 -2.08 3.40 -3.97
C ASN A 43 -0.92 3.28 -4.96
N VAL A 44 -0.61 4.33 -5.74
CA VAL A 44 0.55 4.33 -6.65
C VAL A 44 1.86 4.12 -5.89
N LEU A 45 2.07 4.84 -4.79
CA LEU A 45 3.28 4.71 -3.98
C LEU A 45 3.43 3.31 -3.37
N VAL A 46 2.35 2.72 -2.87
CA VAL A 46 2.35 1.36 -2.32
C VAL A 46 2.58 0.32 -3.41
N THR A 47 1.99 0.48 -4.58
CA THR A 47 2.25 -0.41 -5.73
C THR A 47 3.73 -0.36 -6.10
N ILE A 48 4.34 0.83 -6.20
CA ILE A 48 5.78 0.96 -6.47
C ILE A 48 6.61 0.25 -5.39
N LEU A 49 6.27 0.42 -4.11
CA LEU A 49 6.95 -0.22 -3.00
C LEU A 49 6.89 -1.75 -3.08
N ILE A 50 5.69 -2.30 -3.31
CA ILE A 50 5.48 -3.77 -3.39
C ILE A 50 6.16 -4.35 -4.62
N VAL A 51 6.10 -3.67 -5.76
CA VAL A 51 6.81 -4.10 -6.98
C VAL A 51 8.32 -4.09 -6.74
N SER A 52 8.86 -3.04 -6.12
CA SER A 52 10.28 -2.96 -5.79
C SER A 52 10.71 -4.10 -4.87
N PHE A 53 9.92 -4.37 -3.83
CA PHE A 53 10.16 -5.50 -2.91
C PHE A 53 10.09 -6.85 -3.63
N TYR A 54 9.12 -7.04 -4.54
CA TYR A 54 9.01 -8.26 -5.32
C TYR A 54 10.22 -8.48 -6.25
N VAL A 55 10.68 -7.41 -6.92
CA VAL A 55 11.88 -7.45 -7.78
C VAL A 55 13.11 -7.81 -6.95
N GLU A 56 13.29 -7.22 -5.77
CA GLU A 56 14.41 -7.53 -4.88
C GLU A 56 14.39 -9.00 -4.45
N ILE A 57 13.24 -9.52 -4.02
CA ILE A 57 13.09 -10.93 -3.65
C ILE A 57 13.38 -11.84 -4.85
N LEU A 58 12.90 -11.49 -6.05
CA LEU A 58 13.14 -12.28 -7.26
C LEU A 58 14.62 -12.32 -7.66
N LEU A 59 15.37 -11.24 -7.45
CA LEU A 59 16.81 -11.18 -7.73
C LEU A 59 17.66 -11.91 -6.67
N GLN A 60 17.14 -12.06 -5.45
CA GLN A 60 17.81 -12.77 -4.35
C GLN A 60 17.45 -14.27 -4.30
N LEU A 61 16.46 -14.71 -5.07
CA LEU A 61 16.01 -16.11 -5.17
C LEU A 61 16.81 -16.88 -6.23
#